data_AF-A0A3D3YT87-F1
#
_entry.id   AF-A0A3D3YT87-F1
#
_cell.length_a   1.000
_cell.length_b   1.000
_cell.length_c   1.000
_cell.angle_alpha   90.00
_cell.angle_beta   90.00
_cell.angle_gamma   90.00
#
_symmetry.space_group_name_H-M   'P 1'
#
loop_
_entity.id
_entity.type
_entity.pdbx_description
1 polymer ?
#
loop_
_entity_poly.entity_id
_entity_poly.type
_entity_poly.pdbx_seq_one_letter_code
_entity_poly.pdbx_strand_id
1 'polypeptide(L)'
;INNLPKDADGRKIPFELINEAPLSTLPGLLLAVREQGTRLSQLNLVSRADWLVMGEEKLRDALKLAKVMGVCILLSAAGFESFSDTILGNLNKGYPLRTNLAAIKLIRQLKEDFPENWSYSTADGASHGFIHPTPWDSAETEREMNSVIFAYGLGRDILPLKSVPLIIHHACGLGDWVRELEMREGITLERAASIIEWW
;
A
#
# COMPACT_ATOMS: atom_id res chain seq x y z
N ILE A 1 6.82 15.51 -3.47
CA ILE A 1 6.41 15.14 -4.85
C ILE A 1 7.49 15.61 -5.85
N ASN A 2 8.66 14.97 -5.85
CA ASN A 2 9.82 15.48 -6.61
C ASN A 2 9.87 14.94 -8.05
N ASN A 3 9.31 13.74 -8.30
CA ASN A 3 9.52 12.99 -9.56
C ASN A 3 8.39 13.07 -10.58
N LEU A 4 7.39 13.94 -10.41
CA LEU A 4 6.32 14.06 -11.39
C LEU A 4 6.78 14.72 -12.71
N PRO A 5 6.31 14.24 -13.86
CA PRO A 5 6.44 14.99 -15.11
C PRO A 5 5.71 16.33 -14.97
N LYS A 6 6.35 17.40 -15.43
CA LYS A 6 5.78 18.74 -15.45
C LYS A 6 4.98 18.92 -16.74
N ASP A 7 3.85 19.60 -16.68
CA ASP A 7 3.22 20.11 -17.90
C ASP A 7 4.03 21.27 -18.51
N ALA A 8 3.58 21.79 -19.66
CA ALA A 8 4.24 22.91 -20.35
C ALA A 8 4.40 24.17 -19.48
N ASP A 9 3.58 24.32 -18.44
CA ASP A 9 3.60 25.43 -17.48
C ASP A 9 4.34 25.08 -16.18
N GLY A 10 4.97 23.91 -16.10
CA GLY A 10 5.70 23.45 -14.92
C GLY A 10 4.83 22.80 -13.83
N ARG A 11 3.52 22.65 -14.03
CA ARG A 11 2.56 22.17 -13.03
C ARG A 11 2.58 20.65 -12.92
N LYS A 12 2.19 20.18 -11.75
CA LYS A 12 2.10 18.78 -11.35
C LYS A 12 0.71 18.55 -10.75
N ILE A 13 -0.15 17.83 -11.46
CA ILE A 13 -1.52 17.53 -11.05
C ILE A 13 -1.61 16.04 -10.67
N PRO A 14 -1.58 15.69 -9.36
CA PRO A 14 -1.85 14.35 -8.88
C PRO A 14 -3.36 14.11 -8.76
N PHE A 15 -3.81 12.90 -9.11
CA PHE A 15 -5.19 12.45 -8.91
C PHE A 15 -5.17 11.15 -8.10
N GLU A 16 -6.07 10.97 -7.13
CA GLU A 16 -6.11 9.78 -6.29
C GLU A 16 -7.39 8.97 -6.50
N LEU A 17 -7.24 7.67 -6.76
CA LEU A 17 -8.35 6.74 -6.75
C LEU A 17 -8.50 6.16 -5.36
N ILE A 18 -9.55 6.59 -4.67
CA ILE A 18 -9.91 6.12 -3.31
C ILE A 18 -10.64 4.77 -3.31
N ASN A 19 -10.90 4.17 -4.47
CA ASN A 19 -11.55 2.87 -4.57
C ASN A 19 -10.53 1.76 -4.30
N GLU A 20 -10.85 0.82 -3.42
CA GLU A 20 -9.94 -0.28 -3.08
C GLU A 20 -9.71 -1.24 -4.26
N ALA A 21 -10.65 -1.32 -5.23
CA ALA A 21 -10.58 -2.19 -6.43
C ALA A 21 -10.38 -1.40 -7.74
N PRO A 22 -9.34 -0.58 -7.89
CA PRO A 22 -9.27 0.38 -8.98
C PRO A 22 -8.96 -0.27 -10.34
N LEU A 23 -8.36 -1.45 -10.34
CA LEU A 23 -7.69 -2.02 -11.51
C LEU A 23 -8.63 -2.41 -12.65
N SER A 24 -9.84 -2.89 -12.35
CA SER A 24 -10.80 -3.32 -13.37
C SER A 24 -11.25 -2.18 -14.27
N THR A 25 -11.35 -0.96 -13.72
CA THR A 25 -11.80 0.24 -14.42
C THR A 25 -10.66 1.13 -14.90
N LEU A 26 -9.43 0.90 -14.42
CA LEU A 26 -8.29 1.79 -14.63
C LEU A 26 -7.96 2.04 -16.12
N PRO A 27 -7.92 1.03 -17.01
CA PRO A 27 -7.70 1.29 -18.44
C PRO A 27 -8.79 2.17 -19.06
N GLY A 28 -10.06 1.92 -18.73
CA GLY A 28 -11.20 2.70 -19.22
C GLY A 28 -11.16 4.15 -18.74
N LEU A 29 -10.77 4.38 -17.50
CA LEU A 29 -10.56 5.72 -16.95
C LEU A 29 -9.47 6.47 -17.72
N LEU A 30 -8.31 5.84 -17.97
CA LEU A 30 -7.22 6.49 -18.72
C LEU A 30 -7.63 6.83 -20.15
N LEU A 31 -8.39 5.95 -20.80
CA LEU A 31 -8.95 6.23 -22.14
C LEU A 31 -9.89 7.45 -22.10
N ALA A 32 -10.82 7.49 -21.14
CA ALA A 32 -11.75 8.61 -21.00
C ALA A 32 -11.02 9.94 -20.71
N VAL A 33 -10.02 9.92 -19.82
CA VAL A 33 -9.16 11.09 -19.53
C VAL A 33 -8.48 11.60 -20.81
N ARG A 34 -7.93 10.68 -21.61
CA ARG A 34 -7.28 11.00 -22.89
C ARG A 34 -8.27 11.61 -23.88
N GLU A 35 -9.45 11.00 -24.04
CA GLU A 35 -10.49 11.46 -24.96
C GLU A 35 -11.03 12.85 -24.60
N GLN A 36 -11.10 13.16 -23.31
CA GLN A 36 -11.50 14.47 -22.82
C GLN A 36 -10.36 15.52 -22.89
N GLY A 37 -9.14 15.13 -23.27
CA GLY A 37 -7.99 16.03 -23.30
C GLY A 37 -7.52 16.49 -21.91
N THR A 38 -7.94 15.79 -20.84
CA THR A 38 -7.57 16.10 -19.46
C THR A 38 -6.11 15.70 -19.25
N ARG A 39 -5.28 16.65 -18.81
CA ARG A 39 -3.86 16.40 -18.53
C ARG A 39 -3.68 15.91 -17.09
N LEU A 40 -3.18 14.69 -16.96
CA LEU A 40 -2.76 14.13 -15.67
C LEU A 40 -1.24 13.98 -15.68
N SER A 41 -0.58 14.33 -14.57
CA SER A 41 0.85 14.01 -14.38
C SER A 41 1.05 12.71 -13.62
N GLN A 42 0.14 12.40 -12.68
CA GLN A 42 0.15 11.14 -11.94
C GLN A 42 -1.22 10.73 -11.46
N LEU A 43 -1.40 9.42 -11.36
CA LEU A 43 -2.55 8.76 -10.76
C LEU A 43 -2.08 7.89 -9.60
N ASN A 44 -2.61 8.16 -8.41
CA ASN A 44 -2.35 7.39 -7.19
C ASN A 44 -3.37 6.27 -7.04
N LEU A 45 -2.88 5.08 -6.73
CA LEU A 45 -3.65 3.86 -6.53
C LEU A 45 -3.46 3.35 -5.11
N VAL A 46 -4.58 2.97 -4.49
CA VAL A 46 -4.60 2.12 -3.30
C VAL A 46 -5.18 0.77 -3.71
N SER A 47 -4.58 -0.34 -3.27
CA SER A 47 -5.11 -1.68 -3.56
C SER A 47 -4.78 -2.69 -2.47
N ARG A 48 -5.55 -3.76 -2.40
CA ARG A 48 -5.17 -4.97 -1.68
C ARG A 48 -4.14 -5.79 -2.49
N ALA A 49 -3.37 -6.63 -1.81
CA ALA A 49 -2.35 -7.47 -2.44
C ALA A 49 -2.94 -8.55 -3.36
N ASP A 50 -4.02 -9.22 -2.91
CA ASP A 50 -4.76 -10.20 -3.73
C ASP A 50 -5.34 -9.57 -4.99
N TRP A 51 -5.86 -8.35 -4.88
CA TRP A 51 -6.44 -7.64 -6.03
C TRP A 51 -5.38 -7.16 -7.02
N LEU A 52 -4.18 -6.78 -6.55
CA LEU A 52 -3.04 -6.51 -7.44
C LEU A 52 -2.66 -7.75 -8.26
N VAL A 53 -2.58 -8.91 -7.62
CA VAL A 53 -2.25 -10.17 -8.30
C VAL A 53 -3.34 -10.56 -9.29
N MET A 54 -4.61 -10.51 -8.89
CA MET A 54 -5.73 -10.84 -9.79
C MET A 54 -5.89 -9.84 -10.94
N GLY A 55 -5.52 -8.57 -10.72
CA GLY A 55 -5.67 -7.48 -11.68
C GLY A 55 -4.45 -7.23 -12.57
N GLU A 56 -3.44 -8.12 -12.57
CA GLU A 56 -2.16 -7.90 -13.27
C GLU A 56 -2.34 -7.50 -14.75
N GLU A 57 -3.18 -8.22 -15.50
CA GLU A 57 -3.41 -7.94 -16.92
C GLU A 57 -3.91 -6.51 -17.13
N LYS A 58 -4.90 -6.10 -16.33
CA LYS A 58 -5.50 -4.76 -16.43
C LYS A 58 -4.54 -3.67 -15.98
N LEU A 59 -3.72 -3.94 -14.96
CA LEU A 59 -2.67 -3.02 -14.54
C LEU A 59 -1.61 -2.83 -15.63
N ARG A 60 -1.19 -3.90 -16.31
CA ARG A 60 -0.26 -3.81 -17.44
C ARG A 60 -0.86 -3.04 -18.61
N ASP A 61 -2.13 -3.23 -18.92
CA ASP A 61 -2.81 -2.47 -19.97
C ASP A 61 -2.93 -0.98 -19.61
N ALA A 62 -3.25 -0.67 -18.36
CA ALA A 62 -3.23 0.69 -17.86
C ALA A 62 -1.84 1.33 -17.96
N LEU A 63 -0.77 0.61 -17.61
CA LEU A 63 0.60 1.10 -17.71
C LEU A 63 1.05 1.36 -19.16
N LYS A 64 0.63 0.52 -20.11
CA LYS A 64 0.86 0.78 -21.55
C LYS A 64 0.16 2.08 -21.98
N LEU A 65 -1.07 2.32 -21.55
CA LEU A 65 -1.80 3.56 -21.84
C LEU A 65 -1.13 4.77 -21.17
N ALA A 66 -0.75 4.64 -19.90
CA ALA A 66 -0.07 5.68 -19.15
C ALA A 66 1.25 6.09 -19.83
N LYS A 67 2.00 5.12 -20.37
CA LYS A 67 3.20 5.37 -21.17
C LYS A 67 2.93 6.24 -22.40
N VAL A 68 1.88 5.92 -23.16
CA VAL A 68 1.48 6.74 -24.34
C VAL A 68 1.06 8.15 -23.92
N MET A 69 0.44 8.28 -22.75
CA MET A 69 -0.05 9.55 -22.24
C MET A 69 1.01 10.38 -21.49
N GLY A 70 2.18 9.81 -21.19
CA GLY A 70 3.18 10.45 -20.32
C GLY A 70 2.74 10.58 -18.86
N VAL A 71 1.84 9.71 -18.39
CA VAL A 71 1.32 9.68 -17.02
C VAL A 71 2.13 8.70 -16.16
N CYS A 72 2.42 9.07 -14.92
CA CYS A 72 2.94 8.15 -13.91
C CYS A 72 1.79 7.54 -13.10
N ILE A 73 1.79 6.24 -12.88
CA ILE A 73 0.90 5.56 -11.93
C ILE A 73 1.72 5.24 -10.68
N LEU A 74 1.31 5.78 -9.54
CA LEU A 74 1.89 5.50 -8.23
C LEU A 74 0.97 4.54 -7.48
N LEU A 75 1.46 3.37 -7.09
CA LEU A 75 0.84 2.59 -6.02
C LEU A 75 1.13 3.28 -4.69
N SER A 76 0.26 4.20 -4.29
CA SER A 76 0.45 5.02 -3.09
C SER A 76 0.35 4.18 -1.82
N ALA A 77 -0.51 3.16 -1.80
CA ALA A 77 -0.59 2.22 -0.69
C ALA A 77 -1.03 0.83 -1.16
N ALA A 78 -0.44 -0.18 -0.54
CA ALA A 78 -0.89 -1.56 -0.63
C ALA A 78 -1.08 -2.08 0.79
N GLY A 79 -2.26 -2.61 1.11
CA GLY A 79 -2.52 -3.13 2.45
C GLY A 79 -1.92 -4.52 2.64
N PHE A 80 -0.62 -4.62 2.90
CA PHE A 80 0.04 -5.91 3.20
C PHE A 80 -0.26 -6.39 4.62
N GLU A 81 -0.31 -5.45 5.56
CA GLU A 81 -0.55 -5.57 7.00
C GLU A 81 0.48 -6.38 7.80
N SER A 82 0.84 -7.58 7.34
CA SER A 82 1.82 -8.41 8.02
C SER A 82 2.52 -9.36 7.05
N PHE A 83 3.64 -9.90 7.51
CA PHE A 83 4.41 -10.93 6.82
C PHE A 83 4.48 -12.26 7.59
N SER A 84 3.52 -12.51 8.49
CA SER A 84 3.25 -13.81 9.12
C SER A 84 1.82 -14.25 8.83
N ASP A 85 1.64 -15.51 8.40
CA ASP A 85 0.32 -16.08 8.10
C ASP A 85 -0.60 -16.07 9.33
N THR A 86 -0.05 -16.31 10.52
CA THR A 86 -0.79 -16.27 11.79
C THR A 86 -1.38 -14.87 12.03
N ILE A 87 -0.57 -13.83 11.87
CA ILE A 87 -1.03 -12.45 12.08
C ILE A 87 -2.01 -12.02 10.99
N LEU A 88 -1.78 -12.39 9.73
CA LEU A 88 -2.74 -12.15 8.64
C LEU A 88 -4.10 -12.82 8.90
N GLY A 89 -4.08 -14.01 9.50
CA GLY A 89 -5.28 -14.71 9.96
C GLY A 89 -6.03 -13.92 11.03
N ASN A 90 -5.33 -13.44 12.06
CA ASN A 90 -5.93 -12.64 13.14
C ASN A 90 -6.49 -11.29 12.65
N LEU A 91 -5.85 -10.71 11.64
CA LEU A 91 -6.31 -9.49 10.97
C LEU A 91 -7.45 -9.73 9.95
N ASN A 92 -7.91 -10.97 9.79
CA ASN A 92 -8.97 -11.37 8.84
C ASN A 92 -8.70 -10.92 7.40
N LYS A 93 -7.43 -10.92 6.95
CA LYS A 93 -7.08 -10.38 5.63
C LYS A 93 -7.68 -11.18 4.47
N GLY A 94 -7.96 -12.47 4.71
CA GLY A 94 -8.61 -13.37 3.75
C GLY A 94 -7.68 -13.98 2.70
N TYR A 95 -6.37 -13.79 2.83
CA TYR A 95 -5.36 -14.43 1.99
C TYR A 95 -4.06 -14.69 2.77
N PRO A 96 -3.22 -15.65 2.33
CA PRO A 96 -1.96 -15.98 2.97
C PRO A 96 -0.79 -15.08 2.53
N LEU A 97 0.32 -15.16 3.27
CA LEU A 97 1.60 -14.48 3.04
C LEU A 97 2.09 -14.63 1.59
N ARG A 98 1.93 -15.81 0.99
CA ARG A 98 2.33 -16.04 -0.42
C ARG A 98 1.70 -15.03 -1.39
N THR A 99 0.51 -14.52 -1.08
CA THR A 99 -0.16 -13.48 -1.87
C THR A 99 0.53 -12.13 -1.74
N ASN A 100 0.93 -11.73 -0.53
CA ASN A 100 1.74 -10.52 -0.31
C ASN A 100 3.07 -10.60 -1.09
N LEU A 101 3.75 -11.74 -1.03
CA LEU A 101 5.01 -11.96 -1.74
C LEU A 101 4.83 -11.95 -3.27
N ALA A 102 3.75 -12.54 -3.78
CA ALA A 102 3.41 -12.49 -5.20
C ALA A 102 3.15 -11.05 -5.67
N ALA A 103 2.41 -10.27 -4.88
CA ALA A 103 2.15 -8.86 -5.17
C ALA A 103 3.45 -8.04 -5.18
N ILE A 104 4.34 -8.23 -4.20
CA ILE A 104 5.64 -7.52 -4.14
C ILE A 104 6.51 -7.88 -5.35
N LYS A 105 6.55 -9.16 -5.72
CA LYS A 105 7.27 -9.60 -6.93
C LYS A 105 6.70 -8.92 -8.18
N LEU A 106 5.38 -8.88 -8.31
CA LEU A 106 4.72 -8.21 -9.43
C LEU A 106 5.04 -6.71 -9.47
N ILE A 107 4.90 -6.01 -8.35
CA ILE A 107 5.17 -4.57 -8.25
C ILE A 107 6.61 -4.24 -8.66
N ARG A 108 7.59 -5.05 -8.23
CA ARG A 108 9.00 -4.92 -8.61
C ARG A 108 9.21 -5.16 -10.10
N GLN A 109 8.61 -6.22 -10.65
CA GLN A 109 8.69 -6.51 -12.08
C GLN A 109 8.09 -5.37 -12.92
N LEU A 110 6.95 -4.81 -12.50
CA LEU A 110 6.33 -3.68 -13.20
C LEU A 110 7.23 -2.44 -13.20
N LYS A 111 8.05 -2.24 -12.16
CA LYS A 111 9.03 -1.14 -12.14
C LYS A 111 10.14 -1.35 -13.15
N GLU A 112 10.59 -2.58 -13.37
CA GLU A 112 11.56 -2.91 -14.42
C GLU A 112 10.95 -2.71 -15.81
N ASP A 113 9.70 -3.15 -16.00
CA ASP A 113 9.00 -3.10 -17.29
C ASP A 113 8.56 -1.66 -17.67
N PHE A 114 8.22 -0.84 -16.66
CA PHE A 114 7.68 0.51 -16.83
C PHE A 114 8.37 1.54 -15.90
N PRO A 115 9.68 1.77 -16.03
CA PRO A 115 10.48 2.53 -15.06
C PRO A 115 10.04 3.98 -14.87
N GLU A 116 9.49 4.61 -15.91
CA GLU A 116 9.04 6.01 -15.91
C GLU A 116 7.55 6.17 -15.57
N ASN A 117 6.76 5.10 -15.72
CA ASN A 117 5.30 5.16 -15.60
C ASN A 117 4.76 4.41 -14.39
N TRP A 118 5.60 3.67 -13.67
CA TRP A 118 5.24 2.96 -12.46
C TRP A 118 6.11 3.41 -11.30
N SER A 119 5.47 3.73 -10.19
CA SER A 119 6.10 4.08 -8.92
C SER A 119 5.40 3.33 -7.80
N TYR A 120 6.16 2.95 -6.78
CA TYR A 120 5.59 2.17 -5.66
C TYR A 120 6.42 2.26 -4.39
N SER A 121 7.67 2.70 -4.46
CA SER A 121 8.56 2.61 -3.30
C SER A 121 8.28 3.72 -2.30
N THR A 122 8.75 3.54 -1.07
CA THR A 122 8.77 4.62 -0.07
C THR A 122 9.51 5.87 -0.57
N ALA A 123 10.56 5.70 -1.38
CA ALA A 123 11.28 6.81 -2.03
C ALA A 123 10.43 7.55 -3.08
N ASP A 124 9.46 6.87 -3.69
CA ASP A 124 8.50 7.48 -4.60
C ASP A 124 7.35 8.19 -3.86
N GLY A 125 7.29 8.04 -2.53
CA GLY A 125 6.24 8.58 -1.67
C GLY A 125 5.10 7.60 -1.38
N ALA A 126 5.28 6.30 -1.64
CA ALA A 126 4.31 5.29 -1.22
C ALA A 126 4.42 5.02 0.29
N SER A 127 3.28 4.62 0.87
CA SER A 127 3.15 4.20 2.26
C SER A 127 2.30 2.93 2.31
N HIS A 128 2.94 1.79 2.10
CA HIS A 128 2.24 0.51 2.16
C HIS A 128 1.91 0.13 3.60
N GLY A 129 0.73 -0.47 3.80
CA GLY A 129 0.23 -0.86 5.10
C GLY A 129 1.06 -1.99 5.71
N PHE A 130 1.57 -1.74 6.91
CA PHE A 130 2.28 -2.69 7.74
C PHE A 130 1.95 -2.39 9.21
N ILE A 131 1.43 -3.39 9.91
CA ILE A 131 0.93 -3.29 11.29
C ILE A 131 1.88 -4.09 12.17
N HIS A 132 2.67 -3.37 12.96
CA HIS A 132 3.55 -3.95 13.96
C HIS A 132 3.90 -2.87 15.02
N PRO A 133 3.98 -3.20 16.32
CA PRO A 133 3.60 -4.48 16.93
C PRO A 133 2.09 -4.74 16.89
N THR A 134 1.72 -6.00 17.12
CA THR A 134 0.33 -6.47 17.26
C THR A 134 0.13 -7.22 18.57
N PRO A 135 -1.10 -7.30 19.12
CA PRO A 135 -1.41 -8.08 20.33
C PRO A 135 -1.02 -9.56 20.26
N TRP A 136 -0.97 -10.09 19.05
CA TRP A 136 -0.75 -11.51 18.79
C TRP A 136 0.70 -11.82 18.45
N ASP A 137 1.58 -10.82 18.56
CA ASP A 137 3.00 -11.03 18.37
C ASP A 137 3.54 -11.99 19.43
N SER A 138 4.36 -12.92 18.98
CA SER A 138 5.08 -13.89 19.78
C SER A 138 6.51 -13.98 19.24
N ALA A 139 7.42 -14.58 20.01
CA ALA A 139 8.78 -14.83 19.52
C ALA A 139 8.81 -15.67 18.23
N GLU A 140 7.77 -16.46 17.95
CA GLU A 140 7.66 -17.22 16.72
C GLU A 140 7.23 -16.33 15.54
N THR A 141 6.12 -15.60 15.67
CA THR A 141 5.62 -14.73 14.59
C THR A 141 6.61 -13.60 14.26
N GLU A 142 7.33 -13.09 15.27
CA GLU A 142 8.40 -12.11 15.07
C GLU A 142 9.57 -12.70 14.28
N ARG A 143 10.02 -13.92 14.61
CA ARG A 143 11.10 -14.60 13.87
C ARG A 143 10.70 -14.88 12.42
N GLU A 144 9.48 -15.37 12.19
CA GLU A 144 8.96 -15.61 10.84
C GLU A 144 8.96 -14.32 10.02
N MET A 145 8.35 -13.27 10.56
CA MET A 145 8.22 -11.98 9.92
C MET A 145 9.59 -11.36 9.60
N ASN A 146 10.50 -11.34 10.58
CA ASN A 146 11.87 -10.82 10.36
C ASN A 146 12.64 -11.63 9.31
N SER A 147 12.46 -12.95 9.28
CA SER A 147 13.08 -13.81 8.25
C SER A 147 12.59 -13.44 6.85
N VAL A 148 11.30 -13.20 6.69
CA VAL A 148 10.69 -12.77 5.42
C VAL A 148 11.16 -11.36 5.05
N ILE A 149 11.10 -10.41 5.97
CA ILE A 149 11.51 -9.02 5.74
C ILE A 149 12.95 -8.97 5.25
N PHE A 150 13.84 -9.71 5.90
CA PHE A 150 15.25 -9.77 5.54
C PHE A 150 15.46 -10.47 4.19
N ALA A 151 14.90 -11.67 4.00
CA ALA A 151 15.11 -12.47 2.79
C ALA A 151 14.61 -11.76 1.52
N TYR A 152 13.51 -11.02 1.61
CA TYR A 152 12.92 -10.29 0.49
C TYR A 152 13.35 -8.81 0.42
N GLY A 153 14.19 -8.36 1.36
CA GLY A 153 14.72 -6.99 1.40
C GLY A 153 13.63 -5.92 1.53
N LEU A 154 12.56 -6.21 2.26
CA LEU A 154 11.35 -5.38 2.27
C LEU A 154 11.59 -3.97 2.85
N GLY A 155 12.59 -3.81 3.71
CA GLY A 155 13.00 -2.50 4.24
C GLY A 155 13.62 -1.54 3.21
N ARG A 156 13.89 -1.98 1.98
CA ARG A 156 14.52 -1.14 0.94
C ARG A 156 13.52 -0.29 0.17
N ASP A 157 12.30 -0.79 0.01
CA ASP A 157 11.33 -0.27 -0.95
C ASP A 157 9.87 -0.40 -0.46
N ILE A 158 9.53 -1.48 0.26
CA ILE A 158 8.16 -1.79 0.65
C ILE A 158 7.79 -1.23 2.02
N LEU A 159 8.60 -1.52 3.04
CA LEU A 159 8.25 -1.18 4.43
C LEU A 159 8.50 0.30 4.70
N PRO A 160 7.55 0.98 5.37
CA PRO A 160 7.79 2.33 5.86
C PRO A 160 8.83 2.32 6.99
N LEU A 161 9.46 3.48 7.23
CA LEU A 161 10.42 3.67 8.33
C LEU A 161 9.79 3.50 9.73
N LYS A 162 8.47 3.70 9.81
CA LYS A 162 7.64 3.52 11.01
C LYS A 162 6.34 2.85 10.59
N SER A 163 5.74 2.06 11.46
CA SER A 163 4.43 1.47 11.20
C SER A 163 3.42 2.56 10.84
N VAL A 164 2.57 2.27 9.85
CA VAL A 164 1.54 3.23 9.42
C VAL A 164 0.45 3.21 10.48
N PRO A 165 -0.01 4.39 10.96
CA PRO A 165 -1.02 4.44 12.00
C PRO A 165 -2.26 3.67 11.57
N LEU A 166 -2.63 2.69 12.37
CA LEU A 166 -3.88 1.99 12.19
C LEU A 166 -5.00 2.85 12.75
N ILE A 167 -6.07 3.01 11.98
CA ILE A 167 -7.33 3.46 12.54
C ILE A 167 -7.88 2.28 13.38
N ILE A 168 -7.46 2.19 14.65
CA ILE A 168 -8.02 1.21 15.59
C ILE A 168 -9.35 1.75 16.06
N HIS A 169 -10.44 1.19 15.54
CA HIS A 169 -11.76 1.52 16.04
C HIS A 169 -11.91 1.01 17.48
N HIS A 170 -12.38 1.84 18.40
CA HIS A 170 -12.53 1.47 19.82
C HIS A 170 -13.32 0.18 20.07
N ALA A 171 -14.24 -0.15 19.16
CA ALA A 171 -15.14 -1.30 19.24
C ALA A 171 -14.60 -2.59 18.57
N CYS A 172 -13.33 -2.65 18.16
CA CYS A 172 -12.72 -3.89 17.68
C CYS A 172 -11.80 -4.52 18.73
N GLY A 173 -11.43 -5.79 18.55
CA GLY A 173 -10.57 -6.51 19.50
C GLY A 173 -9.18 -5.87 19.70
N LEU A 174 -8.67 -5.13 18.71
CA LEU A 174 -7.45 -4.32 18.89
C LEU A 174 -7.65 -3.17 19.89
N GLY A 175 -8.85 -2.58 19.93
CA GLY A 175 -9.20 -1.55 20.90
C GLY A 175 -9.25 -2.05 22.34
N ASP A 176 -9.65 -3.31 22.55
CA ASP A 176 -9.60 -3.95 23.87
C ASP A 176 -8.15 -4.18 24.31
N TRP A 177 -7.31 -4.69 23.41
CA TRP A 177 -5.89 -4.89 23.70
C TRP A 177 -5.14 -3.59 24.00
N VAL A 178 -5.40 -2.52 23.22
CA VAL A 178 -4.78 -1.23 23.47
C VAL A 178 -5.08 -0.74 24.90
N ARG A 179 -6.31 -0.92 25.38
CA ARG A 179 -6.68 -0.57 26.76
C ARG A 179 -5.92 -1.42 27.79
N GLU A 180 -5.69 -2.71 27.52
CA GLU A 180 -4.84 -3.56 28.37
C GLU A 180 -3.39 -3.08 28.40
N LEU A 181 -2.82 -2.74 27.23
CA LEU A 181 -1.46 -2.23 27.13
C LEU A 181 -1.28 -0.91 27.90
N GLU A 182 -2.20 0.04 27.74
CA GLU A 182 -2.19 1.30 28.47
C GLU A 182 -2.19 1.08 29.98
N MET A 183 -3.00 0.14 30.47
CA MET A 183 -3.02 -0.24 31.89
C MET A 183 -1.71 -0.89 32.34
N ARG A 184 -1.15 -1.80 31.54
CA ARG A 184 0.04 -2.57 31.88
C ARG A 184 1.31 -1.72 31.88
N GLU A 185 1.45 -0.86 30.87
CA GLU A 185 2.65 -0.04 30.66
C GLU A 185 2.53 1.36 31.28
N GLY A 186 1.33 1.74 31.78
CA GLY A 186 1.08 3.06 32.35
C GLY A 186 1.15 4.18 31.32
N ILE A 187 0.87 3.88 30.05
CA ILE A 187 0.85 4.85 28.95
C ILE A 187 -0.59 5.22 28.59
N THR A 188 -0.75 6.30 27.82
CA THR A 188 -2.03 6.63 27.18
C THR A 188 -1.75 7.00 25.75
N LEU A 189 -2.36 6.28 24.82
CA LEU A 189 -2.26 6.56 23.40
C LEU A 189 -3.20 7.70 23.00
N GLU A 190 -2.78 8.47 22.01
CA GLU A 190 -3.59 9.56 21.47
C GLU A 190 -4.87 9.01 20.83
N ARG A 191 -5.92 9.84 20.82
CA ARG A 191 -7.25 9.45 20.35
C ARG A 191 -7.87 10.56 19.54
N ALA A 192 -8.43 10.20 18.38
CA ALA A 192 -9.20 11.08 17.52
C ALA A 192 -10.61 10.49 17.31
N ALA A 193 -11.59 11.02 18.04
CA ALA A 193 -12.97 10.50 18.05
C ALA A 193 -13.06 9.00 18.45
N SER A 194 -13.46 8.13 17.52
CA SER A 194 -13.55 6.68 17.75
C SER A 194 -12.29 5.92 17.32
N ILE A 195 -11.17 6.64 17.13
CA ILE A 195 -9.90 6.13 16.63
C ILE A 195 -8.86 6.23 17.74
N ILE A 196 -8.16 5.11 18.00
CA ILE A 196 -6.94 5.12 18.80
C ILE A 196 -5.75 5.20 17.86
N GLU A 197 -4.90 6.17 18.11
CA GLU A 197 -3.71 6.42 17.34
C GLU A 197 -2.56 5.54 17.85
N TRP A 198 -2.04 4.69 16.96
CA TRP A 198 -1.00 3.71 17.27
C TRP A 198 0.23 3.97 16.38
N TRP A 199 1.34 4.44 16.96
CA TRP A 199 2.63 4.67 16.29
C TRP A 199 3.83 4.46 17.21
#